data_AF-A0A330H6N4-F1
#
_entry.id   AF-A0A330H6N4-F1
#
_cell.length_a   1.000
_cell.length_b   1.000
_cell.length_c   1.000
_cell.angle_alpha   90.00
_cell.angle_beta   90.00
_cell.angle_gamma   90.00
#
_symmetry.space_group_name_H-M   'P 1'
#
loop_
_entity.id
_entity.type
_entity.pdbx_description
1 polymer ?
#
loop_
_entity_poly.entity_id
_entity_poly.type
_entity_poly.pdbx_seq_one_letter_code
_entity_poly.pdbx_strand_id
1 'polypeptide(L)' 'MSLDRPIDDPEDQPYEPAFFASKYGLPPRLAKTMIEANGGGRRACDAAAATYLRYVALRRQHGG' A
#
# COMPACT_ATOMS: atom_id res chain seq x y z
N MET A 1 -15.17 26.79 -7.89
CA MET A 1 -15.13 25.75 -6.83
C MET A 1 -13.72 25.77 -6.26
N SER A 2 -13.54 26.45 -5.12
CA SER A 2 -12.26 26.47 -4.42
C SER A 2 -12.04 25.08 -3.82
N LEU A 3 -11.02 24.37 -4.29
CA LEU A 3 -10.57 23.11 -3.71
C LEU A 3 -9.81 23.42 -2.42
N ASP A 4 -10.55 23.79 -1.38
CA ASP A 4 -10.05 23.68 -0.01
C ASP A 4 -10.09 22.19 0.34
N ARG A 5 -9.17 21.41 -0.25
CA ARG A 5 -8.99 20.02 0.16
C ARG A 5 -8.43 20.11 1.57
N PRO A 6 -9.12 19.59 2.60
CA PRO A 6 -8.56 19.60 3.94
C PRO A 6 -7.21 18.90 3.86
N ILE A 7 -6.16 19.59 4.31
CA ILE A 7 -4.76 19.12 4.31
C ILE A 7 -4.59 17.88 5.20
N ASP A 8 -5.66 17.49 5.92
CA ASP A 8 -5.72 16.37 6.86
C ASP A 8 -6.68 15.27 6.39
N ASP A 9 -6.70 14.94 5.10
CA ASP A 9 -7.35 13.71 4.67
C ASP A 9 -6.55 12.53 5.26
N PRO A 10 -7.15 11.68 6.12
CA PRO A 10 -6.43 10.58 6.76
C PRO A 10 -5.89 9.58 5.73
N GLU A 11 -6.38 9.62 4.49
CA GLU A 11 -5.87 8.82 3.37
C GLU A 11 -4.57 9.39 2.76
N ASP A 12 -4.28 10.67 2.95
CA ASP A 12 -3.05 11.35 2.48
C ASP A 12 -1.92 11.28 3.52
N GLN A 13 -2.20 10.82 4.75
CA GLN A 13 -1.16 10.61 5.77
C GLN A 13 -0.20 9.47 5.40
N PRO A 14 1.11 9.59 5.65
CA PRO A 14 2.06 8.54 5.34
C PRO A 14 1.78 7.26 6.13
N TYR A 15 1.97 6.11 5.48
CA TYR A 15 1.91 4.82 6.17
C TYR A 15 3.08 4.64 7.14
N GLU A 16 2.79 4.14 8.34
CA GLU A 16 3.81 3.55 9.19
C GLU A 16 4.23 2.17 8.60
N PRO A 17 5.51 1.95 8.25
CA PRO A 17 5.93 0.73 7.57
C PRO A 17 5.64 -0.57 8.33
N ALA A 18 5.77 -0.55 9.66
CA ALA A 18 5.49 -1.74 10.48
C ALA A 18 4.00 -2.10 10.46
N PHE A 19 3.13 -1.09 10.53
CA PHE A 19 1.69 -1.27 10.44
C PHE A 19 1.28 -1.78 9.05
N PHE A 20 1.81 -1.20 7.98
CA PHE A 20 1.53 -1.64 6.60
C PHE A 20 1.98 -3.08 6.35
N ALA A 21 3.18 -3.44 6.81
CA ALA A 21 3.70 -4.80 6.71
C ALA A 21 2.77 -5.81 7.39
N SER A 22 2.33 -5.51 8.61
CA SER A 22 1.40 -6.33 9.37
C SER A 22 0.04 -6.46 8.67
N LYS A 23 -0.56 -5.33 8.25
CA LYS A 23 -1.87 -5.28 7.58
C LYS A 23 -1.95 -6.18 6.35
N TYR A 24 -0.88 -6.23 5.55
CA TYR A 24 -0.87 -6.96 4.28
C TYR A 24 -0.07 -8.28 4.32
N GLY A 25 0.46 -8.67 5.48
CA GLY A 25 1.29 -9.87 5.60
C GLY A 25 2.55 -9.81 4.74
N LEU A 26 3.15 -8.62 4.60
CA LEU A 26 4.31 -8.39 3.74
C LEU A 26 5.61 -8.41 4.57
N PRO A 27 6.73 -8.85 3.99
CA PRO A 27 8.05 -8.66 4.59
C PRO A 27 8.33 -7.16 4.83
N PRO A 28 8.96 -6.76 5.95
CA PRO A 28 9.20 -5.35 6.28
C PRO A 28 9.92 -4.56 5.19
N ARG A 29 10.88 -5.19 4.49
CA ARG A 29 11.60 -4.55 3.37
C ARG A 29 10.67 -4.25 2.19
N LEU A 30 9.81 -5.20 1.83
CA LEU A 30 8.85 -5.03 0.74
C LEU A 30 7.81 -3.96 1.09
N ALA A 31 7.31 -3.97 2.33
CA ALA A 31 6.41 -2.95 2.84
C ALA A 31 7.00 -1.53 2.70
N LYS A 32 8.24 -1.33 3.16
CA LYS A 32 8.95 -0.04 3.03
C LYS A 32 9.07 0.39 1.56
N THR A 33 9.51 -0.50 0.67
CA THR A 33 9.64 -0.20 -0.76
C THR A 33 8.30 0.17 -1.39
N MET A 34 7.21 -0.50 -1.03
CA MET A 34 5.88 -0.17 -1.56
C MET A 34 5.41 1.21 -1.09
N ILE A 35 5.67 1.59 0.16
CA ILE A 35 5.32 2.92 0.67
C ILE A 35 6.11 4.01 -0.06
N GLU A 36 7.43 3.84 -0.20
CA GLU A 36 8.31 4.77 -0.90
C GLU A 36 7.91 4.94 -2.38
N ALA A 37 7.60 3.84 -3.07
CA ALA A 37 7.24 3.85 -4.49
C ALA A 37 5.87 4.50 -4.78
N ASN A 38 4.95 4.50 -3.82
CA ASN A 38 3.59 5.01 -4.00
C ASN A 38 3.38 6.41 -3.38
N GLY A 39 4.47 7.08 -2.97
CA GLY A 39 4.40 8.44 -2.42
C GLY A 39 3.86 8.53 -1.01
N GLY A 40 3.86 7.43 -0.25
CA GLY A 40 3.47 7.39 1.17
C GLY A 40 1.96 7.41 1.46
N GLY A 41 1.14 7.97 0.57
CA GLY A 41 -0.32 8.08 0.76
C GLY A 41 -1.00 6.71 0.93
N ARG A 42 -1.89 6.60 1.91
CA ARG A 42 -2.49 5.32 2.30
C ARG A 42 -3.26 4.67 1.17
N ARG A 43 -4.06 5.46 0.44
CA ARG A 43 -4.89 4.95 -0.66
C ARG A 43 -4.07 4.32 -1.79
N ALA A 44 -2.97 4.97 -2.18
CA ALA A 44 -2.08 4.46 -3.22
C ALA A 44 -1.34 3.18 -2.75
N CYS A 45 -0.82 3.20 -1.53
CA CYS A 45 -0.15 2.03 -0.94
C CYS A 45 -1.09 0.82 -0.81
N ASP A 46 -2.34 1.06 -0.37
CA ASP A 46 -3.36 0.01 -0.21
C ASP A 46 -3.73 -0.64 -1.55
N ALA A 47 -3.95 0.18 -2.59
CA ALA A 47 -4.24 -0.31 -3.93
C ALA A 47 -3.07 -1.14 -4.49
N ALA A 48 -1.83 -0.68 -4.29
CA ALA A 48 -0.63 -1.40 -4.70
C ALA A 48 -0.50 -2.76 -3.99
N ALA A 49 -0.69 -2.79 -2.67
CA ALA A 49 -0.63 -4.03 -1.89
C ALA A 49 -1.70 -5.04 -2.30
N ALA A 50 -2.94 -4.59 -2.46
CA ALA A 50 -4.03 -5.45 -2.90
C ALA A 50 -3.75 -6.06 -4.29
N THR A 51 -3.23 -5.26 -5.22
CA THR A 51 -2.87 -5.71 -6.57
C THR A 51 -1.74 -6.74 -6.53
N TYR A 52 -0.69 -6.47 -5.77
CA TYR A 52 0.45 -7.38 -5.59
C TYR A 52 0.01 -8.74 -5.04
N LEU A 53 -0.81 -8.76 -3.98
CA LEU A 53 -1.28 -10.00 -3.36
C LEU A 53 -2.16 -10.83 -4.32
N ARG A 54 -3.02 -10.18 -5.11
CA ARG A 54 -3.80 -10.86 -6.16
C ARG A 54 -2.87 -11.51 -7.19
N TYR A 55 -1.86 -10.78 -7.65
CA TYR A 55 -0.87 -11.32 -8.59
C TYR A 55 -0.10 -12.53 -8.01
N VAL A 56 0.36 -12.44 -6.76
CA VAL A 56 1.05 -13.55 -6.08
C VAL A 56 0.13 -14.78 -5.96
N ALA A 57 -1.15 -14.58 -5.61
CA ALA A 57 -2.12 -15.67 -5.53
C ALA A 57 -2.31 -16.36 -6.90
N LEU A 58 -2.49 -15.60 -7.98
CA LEU A 58 -2.63 -16.13 -9.33
C LEU A 58 -1.39 -16.89 -9.81
N ARG A 59 -0.19 -16.39 -9.48
CA ARG A 59 1.09 -17.06 -9.80
C ARG A 59 1.25 -18.40 -9.08
N ARG A 60 0.79 -18.50 -7.84
CA ARG A 60 0.82 -19.76 -7.08
C ARG A 60 -0.13 -20.81 -7.66
N GLN A 61 -1.25 -20.39 -8.24
CA GLN A 61 -2.25 -21.29 -8.83
C GLN A 61 -1.82 -21.86 -10.19
N HIS A 62 -1.02 -21.12 -10.98
CA HIS A 62 -0.55 -21.56 -12.30
C HIS A 62 0.80 -22.30 -12.28
N GLY A 63 1.45 -22.43 -11.12
CA GLY A 63 2.79 -23.01 -10.98
C GLY A 63 2.83 -24.32 -10.19
N GLY A 64 1.70 -25.03 -10.06
CA GLY A 64 1.58 -26.32 -9.36
C GLY A 64 1.25 -27.45 -10.31
#